data_AF-K1SE01-F1
#
_entry.id   AF-K1SE01-F1
#
_cell.length_a   1.000
_cell.length_b   1.000
_cell.length_c   1.000
_cell.angle_alpha   90.00
_cell.angle_beta   90.00
_cell.angle_gamma   90.00
#
_symmetry.space_group_name_H-M   'P 1'
#
loop_
_entity.id
_entity.type
_entity.pdbx_description
1 polymer ?
#
loop_
_entity_poly.entity_id
_entity_poly.type
_entity_poly.pdbx_seq_one_letter_code
_entity_poly.pdbx_strand_id
1 'polypeptide(L)'
;WRIEIKSHPELAEVGGFRGGDSPIRPVYGKLDEKYGGYYTQDEMREIIRYAAVRNIEMIPEIDLPGHSRTIATLHPEIRCRFTPDTTLTAGYDDRSAWCVAREENYALLEDILGEICDLFPSEYVHVGGDEVDMSQWKRCPDCQALMVREGMDDPHRLEDRFMERMSAILRSHGKRTAVWNEAVRTGNLSRDTRV
;
A
#
# COMPACT_ATOMS: atom_id res chain seq x y z
N TRP A 1 -5.80 -5.42 5.77
CA TRP A 1 -5.34 -6.29 4.67
C TRP A 1 -6.36 -7.38 4.41
N ARG A 2 -6.69 -7.73 3.15
CA ARG A 2 -7.85 -8.60 2.83
C ARG A 2 -7.61 -9.64 1.73
N ILE A 3 -6.39 -9.75 1.22
CA ILE A 3 -6.08 -10.66 0.09
C ILE A 3 -4.85 -11.48 0.44
N GLU A 4 -4.86 -12.76 0.14
CA GLU A 4 -3.69 -13.62 0.33
C GLU A 4 -2.53 -13.24 -0.60
N ILE A 5 -1.35 -13.06 -0.02
CA ILE A 5 -0.06 -12.99 -0.73
C ILE A 5 0.72 -14.21 -0.26
N LYS A 6 0.98 -15.15 -1.15
CA LYS A 6 1.55 -16.46 -0.79
C LYS A 6 2.99 -16.35 -0.30
N SER A 7 3.74 -15.38 -0.80
CA SER A 7 5.11 -15.10 -0.33
C SER A 7 5.15 -14.45 1.05
N HIS A 8 4.04 -13.83 1.49
CA HIS A 8 3.90 -13.07 2.75
C HIS A 8 2.55 -13.40 3.43
N PRO A 9 2.31 -14.66 3.85
CA PRO A 9 1.00 -15.12 4.32
C PRO A 9 0.52 -14.39 5.58
N GLU A 10 1.44 -13.91 6.41
CA GLU A 10 1.14 -13.16 7.63
C GLU A 10 0.32 -11.88 7.38
N LEU A 11 0.48 -11.27 6.19
CA LEU A 11 -0.31 -10.10 5.80
C LEU A 11 -1.81 -10.39 5.88
N ALA A 12 -2.23 -11.59 5.47
CA ALA A 12 -3.61 -12.03 5.48
C ALA A 12 -3.98 -12.78 6.77
N GLU A 13 -3.16 -13.75 7.19
CA GLU A 13 -3.43 -14.60 8.35
C GLU A 13 -3.48 -13.80 9.67
N VAL A 14 -2.63 -12.77 9.79
CA VAL A 14 -2.60 -11.88 10.96
C VAL A 14 -3.25 -10.55 10.63
N GLY A 15 -2.83 -9.90 9.53
CA GLY A 15 -3.33 -8.57 9.14
C GLY A 15 -4.79 -8.54 8.65
N GLY A 16 -5.36 -9.70 8.37
CA GLY A 16 -6.79 -9.89 8.12
C GLY A 16 -7.67 -9.79 9.37
N PHE A 17 -7.11 -9.76 10.58
CA PHE A 17 -7.87 -9.76 11.83
C PHE A 17 -7.48 -8.60 12.73
N ARG A 18 -8.43 -8.07 13.51
CA ARG A 18 -8.22 -6.98 14.49
C ARG A 18 -9.00 -7.25 15.76
N GLY A 19 -8.64 -6.57 16.86
CA GLY A 19 -9.33 -6.72 18.15
C GLY A 19 -9.03 -8.04 18.84
N GLY A 20 -9.50 -8.18 20.09
CA GLY A 20 -9.21 -9.35 20.91
C GLY A 20 -7.70 -9.58 21.10
N ASP A 21 -7.20 -10.72 20.65
CA ASP A 21 -5.78 -11.12 20.71
C ASP A 21 -4.95 -10.68 19.49
N SER A 22 -5.56 -10.03 18.50
CA SER A 22 -4.83 -9.58 17.29
C SER A 22 -3.84 -8.44 17.61
N PRO A 23 -2.64 -8.43 17.00
CA PRO A 23 -1.74 -7.28 17.08
C PRO A 23 -2.30 -6.04 16.37
N ILE A 24 -3.26 -6.22 15.46
CA ILE A 24 -3.95 -5.10 14.80
C ILE A 24 -5.03 -4.57 15.75
N ARG A 25 -4.89 -3.31 16.14
CA ARG A 25 -5.82 -2.67 17.07
C ARG A 25 -7.25 -2.64 16.52
N PRO A 26 -8.28 -2.79 17.38
CA PRO A 26 -9.66 -2.70 16.94
C PRO A 26 -9.97 -1.30 16.43
N VAL A 27 -10.79 -1.24 15.39
CA VAL A 27 -11.34 -0.02 14.80
C VAL A 27 -12.81 -0.26 14.45
N TYR A 28 -13.62 0.79 14.56
CA TYR A 28 -15.06 0.78 14.27
C TYR A 28 -15.87 -0.24 15.10
N GLY A 29 -15.49 -0.44 16.37
CA GLY A 29 -16.11 -1.40 17.29
C GLY A 29 -15.34 -2.72 17.36
N LYS A 30 -16.01 -3.78 17.84
CA LYS A 30 -15.43 -5.13 18.06
C LYS A 30 -14.13 -5.06 18.88
N LEU A 31 -14.19 -4.36 20.02
CA LEU A 31 -13.02 -4.03 20.83
C LEU A 31 -12.38 -5.30 21.43
N ASP A 32 -13.21 -6.16 22.02
CA ASP A 32 -12.75 -7.33 22.79
C ASP A 32 -12.77 -8.64 21.99
N GLU A 33 -13.29 -8.64 20.76
CA GLU A 33 -13.43 -9.81 19.90
C GLU A 33 -12.42 -9.74 18.76
N LYS A 34 -11.74 -10.87 18.48
CA LYS A 34 -10.96 -11.02 17.25
C LYS A 34 -11.91 -11.04 16.06
N TYR A 35 -11.85 -10.02 15.22
CA TYR A 35 -12.77 -9.81 14.12
C TYR A 35 -12.04 -9.56 12.80
N GLY A 36 -12.46 -10.23 11.73
CA GLY A 36 -11.85 -10.07 10.42
C GLY A 36 -12.10 -11.22 9.47
N GLY A 37 -11.16 -11.36 8.54
CA GLY A 37 -11.22 -12.29 7.41
C GLY A 37 -10.45 -11.73 6.21
N TYR A 38 -10.12 -12.60 5.27
CA TYR A 38 -9.45 -12.28 4.01
C TYR A 38 -9.92 -13.26 2.93
N TYR A 39 -9.66 -12.93 1.67
CA TYR A 39 -9.87 -13.82 0.54
C TYR A 39 -8.56 -14.54 0.23
N THR A 40 -8.60 -15.86 0.15
CA THR A 40 -7.54 -16.64 -0.49
C THR A 40 -7.46 -16.27 -1.98
N GLN A 41 -6.32 -16.54 -2.62
CA GLN A 41 -6.23 -16.30 -4.05
C GLN A 41 -7.20 -17.18 -4.86
N ASP A 42 -7.50 -18.39 -4.39
CA ASP A 42 -8.45 -19.28 -5.07
C ASP A 42 -9.89 -18.75 -4.97
N GLU A 43 -10.32 -18.29 -3.79
CA GLU A 43 -11.60 -17.59 -3.64
C GLU A 43 -11.65 -16.33 -4.51
N MET A 44 -10.55 -15.57 -4.57
CA MET A 44 -10.50 -14.38 -5.42
C MET A 44 -10.58 -14.74 -6.91
N ARG A 45 -9.93 -15.82 -7.38
CA ARG A 45 -10.09 -16.33 -8.75
C ARG A 45 -11.54 -16.66 -9.06
N GLU A 46 -12.27 -17.25 -8.11
CA GLU A 46 -13.69 -17.54 -8.27
C GLU A 46 -14.54 -16.26 -8.39
N ILE A 47 -14.27 -15.26 -7.54
CA ILE A 47 -14.96 -13.96 -7.57
C ILE A 47 -14.67 -13.23 -8.90
N ILE A 48 -13.42 -13.19 -9.34
CA ILE A 48 -13.00 -12.61 -10.63
C ILE A 48 -13.75 -13.29 -11.77
N ARG A 49 -13.79 -14.63 -11.80
CA ARG A 49 -14.53 -15.39 -12.82
C ARG A 49 -16.03 -15.08 -12.77
N TYR A 50 -16.60 -14.96 -11.57
CA TYR A 50 -18.02 -14.66 -11.39
C TYR A 50 -18.39 -13.25 -11.89
N ALA A 51 -17.50 -12.27 -11.68
CA ALA A 51 -17.61 -10.91 -12.21
C ALA A 51 -17.48 -10.89 -13.74
N ALA A 52 -16.51 -11.62 -14.29
CA ALA A 52 -16.23 -11.66 -15.72
C ALA A 52 -17.42 -12.15 -16.56
N VAL A 53 -18.15 -13.18 -16.12
CA VAL A 53 -19.36 -13.67 -16.83
C VAL A 53 -20.53 -12.66 -16.82
N ARG A 54 -20.39 -11.54 -16.09
CA ARG A 54 -21.32 -10.41 -16.03
C ARG A 54 -20.76 -9.15 -16.70
N ASN A 55 -19.64 -9.27 -17.41
CA ASN A 55 -18.92 -8.14 -18.00
C ASN A 55 -18.50 -7.09 -16.96
N ILE A 56 -18.18 -7.52 -15.74
CA ILE A 56 -17.63 -6.67 -14.69
C ILE A 56 -16.12 -6.93 -14.62
N GLU A 57 -15.33 -5.88 -14.85
CA GLU A 57 -13.88 -5.89 -14.63
C GLU A 57 -13.59 -5.60 -13.15
N MET A 58 -12.72 -6.41 -12.54
CA MET A 58 -12.23 -6.17 -11.19
C MET A 58 -10.83 -5.58 -11.26
N ILE A 59 -10.70 -4.35 -10.77
CA ILE A 59 -9.42 -3.64 -10.62
C ILE A 59 -9.02 -3.74 -9.14
N PRO A 60 -7.91 -4.39 -8.79
CA PRO A 60 -7.45 -4.48 -7.41
C PRO A 60 -6.86 -3.15 -6.95
N GLU A 61 -6.92 -2.89 -5.64
CA GLU A 61 -6.23 -1.78 -4.99
C GLU A 61 -5.32 -2.28 -3.87
N ILE A 62 -4.07 -1.84 -3.90
CA ILE A 62 -3.14 -1.89 -2.77
C ILE A 62 -2.75 -0.44 -2.46
N ASP A 63 -3.34 0.13 -1.43
CA ASP A 63 -3.22 1.55 -1.11
C ASP A 63 -1.85 1.90 -0.50
N LEU A 64 -1.11 2.78 -1.17
CA LEU A 64 0.28 3.15 -0.91
C LEU A 64 0.55 4.62 -1.27
N PRO A 65 1.59 5.27 -0.72
CA PRO A 65 2.35 4.84 0.45
C PRO A 65 1.59 5.09 1.76
N GLY A 66 0.46 5.79 1.72
CA GLY A 66 -0.42 6.05 2.87
C GLY A 66 -1.15 4.78 3.35
N HIS A 67 -2.08 4.95 4.28
CA HIS A 67 -3.04 3.93 4.75
C HIS A 67 -2.46 2.54 5.13
N SER A 68 -1.14 2.45 5.34
CA SER A 68 -0.43 1.17 5.42
C SER A 68 -0.26 0.66 6.86
N ARG A 69 -1.13 1.10 7.77
CA ARG A 69 -1.01 0.80 9.21
C ARG A 69 -0.93 -0.70 9.50
N THR A 70 -1.76 -1.50 8.83
CA THR A 70 -1.78 -2.95 9.03
C THR A 70 -0.41 -3.57 8.69
N ILE A 71 0.13 -3.25 7.52
CA ILE A 71 1.44 -3.75 7.09
C ILE A 71 2.51 -3.21 8.03
N ALA A 72 2.46 -1.93 8.38
CA ALA A 72 3.42 -1.31 9.29
C ALA A 72 3.36 -1.86 10.73
N THR A 73 2.31 -2.58 11.12
CA THR A 73 2.24 -3.31 12.39
C THR A 73 2.89 -4.69 12.29
N LEU A 74 2.77 -5.37 11.16
CA LEU A 74 3.37 -6.69 10.92
C LEU A 74 4.85 -6.58 10.54
N HIS A 75 5.19 -5.54 9.78
CA HIS A 75 6.52 -5.18 9.30
C HIS A 75 6.90 -3.78 9.81
N PRO A 76 7.24 -3.61 11.10
CA PRO A 76 7.62 -2.30 11.63
C PRO A 76 8.79 -1.65 10.88
N GLU A 77 9.64 -2.45 10.24
CA GLU A 77 10.80 -2.04 9.46
C GLU A 77 10.47 -1.17 8.24
N ILE A 78 9.24 -1.21 7.72
CA ILE A 78 8.86 -0.41 6.54
C ILE A 78 8.83 1.09 6.83
N ARG A 79 8.69 1.44 8.12
CA ARG A 79 8.55 2.80 8.59
C ARG A 79 9.88 3.54 8.50
N CYS A 80 9.78 4.86 8.47
CA CYS A 80 10.92 5.75 8.72
C CYS A 80 11.53 5.46 10.10
N ARG A 81 12.85 5.65 10.24
CA ARG A 81 13.57 5.43 11.49
C ARG A 81 13.29 6.53 12.54
N PHE A 82 12.10 6.53 13.13
CA PHE A 82 11.72 7.31 14.31
C PHE A 82 10.70 6.54 15.17
N THR A 83 10.50 6.96 16.41
CA THR A 83 9.50 6.35 17.31
C THR A 83 8.08 6.64 16.80
N PRO A 84 7.31 5.64 16.36
CA PRO A 84 5.99 5.90 15.78
C PRO A 84 4.99 6.30 16.87
N ASP A 85 4.11 7.24 16.52
CA ASP A 85 2.90 7.48 17.31
C ASP A 85 1.89 6.37 17.00
N THR A 86 1.59 5.56 18.00
CA THR A 86 0.68 4.40 17.88
C THR A 86 -0.66 4.64 18.56
N THR A 87 -0.96 5.90 18.93
CA THR A 87 -2.22 6.27 19.58
C THR A 87 -3.40 5.86 18.72
N LEU A 88 -4.44 5.30 19.36
CA LEU A 88 -5.66 4.89 18.67
C LEU A 88 -6.31 6.10 18.01
N THR A 89 -6.48 6.00 16.71
CA THR A 89 -7.35 6.90 15.96
C THR A 89 -8.70 6.22 15.77
N ALA A 90 -9.77 7.01 15.65
CA ALA A 90 -11.11 6.51 15.38
C ALA A 90 -11.29 6.04 13.92
N GLY A 91 -10.26 5.41 13.35
CA GLY A 91 -10.21 4.93 11.97
C GLY A 91 -9.40 5.80 11.01
N TYR A 92 -9.09 7.04 11.38
CA TYR A 92 -8.30 7.97 10.56
C TYR A 92 -6.86 8.01 11.04
N ASP A 93 -5.98 7.19 10.46
CA ASP A 93 -4.54 7.17 10.80
C ASP A 93 -3.68 7.39 9.56
N ASP A 94 -3.30 8.65 9.33
CA ASP A 94 -2.41 9.11 8.26
C ASP A 94 -0.91 8.86 8.58
N ARG A 95 -0.59 8.44 9.81
CA ARG A 95 0.79 8.32 10.33
C ARG A 95 1.47 6.99 9.99
N SER A 96 1.01 6.32 8.94
CA SER A 96 1.51 4.99 8.53
C SER A 96 1.95 5.00 7.07
N ALA A 97 2.85 5.94 6.73
CA ALA A 97 3.39 6.03 5.39
C ALA A 97 4.65 5.16 5.26
N TRP A 98 4.81 4.50 4.12
CA TRP A 98 6.06 3.79 3.80
C TRP A 98 7.24 4.76 3.78
N CYS A 99 8.40 4.32 4.28
CA CYS A 99 9.64 5.08 4.12
C CYS A 99 10.11 5.02 2.67
N VAL A 100 10.23 6.18 2.02
CA VAL A 100 10.68 6.28 0.62
C VAL A 100 12.17 5.97 0.47
N ALA A 101 12.97 6.19 1.52
CA ALA A 101 14.42 6.01 1.49
C ALA A 101 14.90 4.57 1.72
N ARG A 102 14.00 3.63 2.00
CA ARG A 102 14.35 2.23 2.28
C ARG A 102 14.15 1.39 1.04
N GLU A 103 15.23 0.82 0.51
CA GLU A 103 15.14 0.06 -0.74
C GLU A 103 14.48 -1.31 -0.53
N GLU A 104 14.57 -1.88 0.67
CA GLU A 104 13.93 -3.15 1.04
C GLU A 104 12.40 -3.06 0.96
N ASN A 105 11.83 -1.86 1.15
CA ASN A 105 10.40 -1.64 1.00
C ASN A 105 9.94 -1.94 -0.43
N TYR A 106 10.72 -1.57 -1.44
CA TYR A 106 10.36 -1.81 -2.83
C TYR A 106 10.48 -3.29 -3.21
N ALA A 107 11.36 -4.05 -2.55
CA ALA A 107 11.43 -5.50 -2.76
C ALA A 107 10.17 -6.20 -2.20
N LEU A 108 9.74 -5.84 -0.99
CA LEU A 108 8.48 -6.34 -0.42
C LEU A 108 7.27 -5.95 -1.29
N LEU A 109 7.25 -4.71 -1.79
CA LEU A 109 6.18 -4.25 -2.68
C LEU A 109 6.22 -4.93 -4.05
N GLU A 110 7.39 -5.31 -4.58
CA GLU A 110 7.50 -6.12 -5.79
C GLU A 110 6.88 -7.50 -5.59
N ASP A 111 7.16 -8.17 -4.47
CA ASP A 111 6.55 -9.48 -4.15
C ASP A 111 5.01 -9.37 -4.09
N ILE A 112 4.52 -8.38 -3.33
CA ILE A 112 3.08 -8.12 -3.16
C ILE A 112 2.41 -7.79 -4.51
N LEU A 113 2.93 -6.78 -5.21
CA LEU A 113 2.31 -6.29 -6.44
C LEU A 113 2.45 -7.32 -7.57
N GLY A 114 3.54 -8.10 -7.62
CA GLY A 114 3.72 -9.18 -8.57
C GLY A 114 2.60 -10.23 -8.44
N GLU A 115 2.32 -10.71 -7.22
CA GLU A 115 1.22 -11.65 -6.99
C GLU A 115 -0.15 -11.06 -7.32
N ILE A 116 -0.37 -9.76 -7.05
CA ILE A 116 -1.60 -9.07 -7.46
C ILE A 116 -1.70 -8.97 -8.99
N CYS A 117 -0.61 -8.68 -9.69
CA CYS A 117 -0.58 -8.59 -11.14
C CYS A 117 -0.92 -9.93 -11.80
N ASP A 118 -0.39 -11.02 -11.26
CA ASP A 118 -0.65 -12.39 -11.73
C ASP A 118 -2.10 -12.83 -11.44
N LEU A 119 -2.66 -12.40 -10.31
CA LEU A 119 -4.00 -12.81 -9.88
C LEU A 119 -5.11 -12.11 -10.66
N PHE A 120 -4.96 -10.81 -10.95
CA PHE A 120 -6.02 -10.00 -11.54
C PHE A 120 -5.81 -9.84 -13.06
N PRO A 121 -6.81 -10.19 -13.90
CA PRO A 121 -6.69 -10.09 -15.35
C PRO A 121 -6.74 -8.66 -15.89
N SER A 122 -7.28 -7.71 -15.11
CA SER A 122 -7.34 -6.29 -15.43
C SER A 122 -5.97 -5.77 -15.90
N GLU A 123 -5.96 -4.89 -16.89
CA GLU A 123 -4.74 -4.17 -17.30
C GLU A 123 -4.30 -3.17 -16.24
N TYR A 124 -5.20 -2.79 -15.32
CA TYR A 124 -4.96 -1.82 -14.28
C TYR A 124 -4.78 -2.46 -12.90
N VAL A 125 -3.89 -1.86 -12.11
CA VAL A 125 -3.79 -2.05 -10.66
C VAL A 125 -3.80 -0.66 -10.02
N HIS A 126 -4.69 -0.46 -9.05
CA HIS A 126 -4.77 0.77 -8.27
C HIS A 126 -3.75 0.72 -7.13
N VAL A 127 -2.96 1.78 -6.96
CA VAL A 127 -1.92 1.84 -5.91
C VAL A 127 -2.19 2.92 -4.87
N GLY A 128 -3.43 3.43 -4.81
CA GLY A 128 -3.87 4.44 -3.85
C GLY A 128 -3.27 5.81 -4.16
N GLY A 129 -2.53 6.35 -3.19
CA GLY A 129 -1.81 7.62 -3.28
C GLY A 129 -2.56 8.80 -2.68
N ASP A 130 -3.53 8.53 -1.82
CA ASP A 130 -4.31 9.51 -1.09
C ASP A 130 -3.76 9.76 0.34
N GLU A 131 -4.12 10.92 0.88
CA GLU A 131 -3.91 11.36 2.28
C GLU A 131 -2.50 11.12 2.86
N VAL A 132 -1.46 11.28 2.05
CA VAL A 132 -0.09 10.99 2.49
C VAL A 132 0.47 12.09 3.41
N ASP A 133 0.62 11.77 4.72
CA ASP A 133 1.27 12.66 5.67
C ASP A 133 2.80 12.69 5.53
N MET A 134 3.29 13.73 4.85
CA MET A 134 4.73 13.98 4.63
C MET A 134 5.49 14.40 5.89
N SER A 135 4.82 14.67 7.01
CA SER A 135 5.49 15.03 8.27
C SER A 135 6.49 13.95 8.71
N GLN A 136 6.22 12.70 8.35
CA GLN A 136 7.05 11.55 8.66
C GLN A 136 8.38 11.59 7.89
N TRP A 137 8.34 11.92 6.60
CA TRP A 137 9.53 12.03 5.77
C TRP A 137 10.36 13.26 6.12
N LYS A 138 9.70 14.39 6.43
CA LYS A 138 10.35 15.62 6.90
C LYS A 138 11.17 15.42 8.17
N ARG A 139 10.82 14.44 9.02
CA ARG A 139 11.53 14.10 10.26
C ARG A 139 12.49 12.91 10.12
N CYS A 140 12.46 12.21 8.99
CA CYS A 140 13.26 11.01 8.78
C CYS A 140 14.66 11.38 8.25
N PRO A 141 15.75 11.04 8.97
CA PRO A 141 17.11 11.35 8.51
C PRO A 141 17.44 10.75 7.15
N ASP A 142 16.89 9.58 6.83
CA ASP A 142 17.17 8.88 5.58
C ASP A 142 16.42 9.51 4.40
N CYS A 143 15.18 9.92 4.62
CA CYS A 143 14.41 10.68 3.62
C CYS A 143 15.06 12.04 3.37
N GLN A 144 15.52 12.72 4.42
CA GLN A 144 16.26 13.98 4.26
C GLN A 144 17.58 13.77 3.50
N ALA A 145 18.34 12.72 3.80
CA ALA A 145 19.57 12.39 3.09
C ALA A 145 19.30 12.04 1.62
N LEU A 146 18.21 11.31 1.34
CA LEU A 146 17.73 11.03 -0.02
C LEU A 146 17.40 12.33 -0.76
N MET A 147 16.65 13.25 -0.14
CA MET A 147 16.32 14.54 -0.75
C MET A 147 17.58 15.33 -1.11
N VAL A 148 18.56 15.43 -0.19
CA VAL A 148 19.83 16.12 -0.45
C VAL A 148 20.59 15.47 -1.61
N ARG A 149 20.68 14.13 -1.63
CA ARG A 149 21.42 13.39 -2.66
C ARG A 149 20.82 13.59 -4.05
N GLU A 150 19.50 13.61 -4.15
CA GLU A 150 18.77 13.72 -5.42
C GLU A 150 18.43 15.18 -5.78
N GLY A 151 18.86 16.15 -4.98
CA GLY A 151 18.60 17.58 -5.21
C GLY A 151 17.13 17.97 -5.09
N MET A 152 16.36 17.30 -4.24
CA MET A 152 14.94 17.59 -3.98
C MET A 152 14.80 18.67 -2.91
N ASP A 153 14.03 19.71 -3.23
CA ASP A 153 13.67 20.83 -2.34
C ASP A 153 12.24 20.74 -1.79
N ASP A 154 11.38 19.94 -2.41
CA ASP A 154 10.01 19.67 -2.01
C ASP A 154 9.82 18.20 -1.57
N PRO A 155 9.33 17.92 -0.34
CA PRO A 155 8.98 16.57 0.10
C PRO A 155 7.96 15.84 -0.77
N HIS A 156 7.13 16.55 -1.56
CA HIS A 156 6.28 15.90 -2.57
C HIS A 156 7.09 15.11 -3.60
N ARG A 157 8.36 15.48 -3.85
CA ARG A 157 9.24 14.72 -4.73
C ARG A 157 9.55 13.31 -4.21
N LEU A 158 9.42 13.08 -2.90
CA LEU A 158 9.52 11.74 -2.31
C LEU A 158 8.28 10.90 -2.62
N GLU A 159 7.10 11.50 -2.57
CA GLU A 159 5.85 10.86 -3.01
C GLU A 159 5.91 10.53 -4.50
N ASP A 160 6.25 11.50 -5.35
CA ASP A 160 6.44 11.31 -6.79
C ASP A 160 7.38 10.12 -7.05
N ARG A 161 8.55 10.09 -6.39
CA ARG A 161 9.52 9.00 -6.52
C ARG A 161 8.90 7.66 -6.10
N PHE A 162 8.16 7.62 -5.00
CA PHE A 162 7.53 6.39 -4.53
C PHE A 162 6.51 5.88 -5.56
N MET A 163 5.64 6.75 -6.08
CA MET A 163 4.63 6.41 -7.08
C MET A 163 5.27 6.00 -8.42
N GLU A 164 6.35 6.67 -8.84
CA GLU A 164 7.13 6.27 -10.01
C GLU A 164 7.74 4.88 -9.86
N ARG A 165 8.20 4.52 -8.66
CA ARG A 165 8.68 3.16 -8.36
C ARG A 165 7.54 2.14 -8.44
N MET A 166 6.37 2.42 -7.85
CA MET A 166 5.20 1.53 -7.97
C MET A 166 4.78 1.36 -9.43
N SER A 167 4.77 2.45 -10.19
CA SER A 167 4.45 2.39 -11.62
C SER A 167 5.49 1.62 -12.43
N ALA A 168 6.77 1.69 -12.07
CA ALA A 168 7.81 0.87 -12.71
C ALA A 168 7.63 -0.63 -12.41
N ILE A 169 7.27 -0.99 -11.18
CA ILE A 169 6.94 -2.37 -10.79
C ILE A 169 5.73 -2.85 -11.60
N LEU A 170 4.62 -2.12 -11.60
CA LEU A 170 3.44 -2.54 -12.36
C LEU A 170 3.71 -2.68 -13.86
N ARG A 171 4.50 -1.76 -14.44
CA ARG A 171 4.90 -1.85 -15.85
C ARG A 171 5.78 -3.05 -16.16
N SER A 172 6.66 -3.49 -15.25
CA SER A 172 7.48 -4.70 -15.47
C SER A 172 6.60 -5.96 -15.55
N HIS A 173 5.45 -5.96 -14.88
CA HIS A 173 4.41 -7.00 -14.93
C HIS A 173 3.34 -6.77 -16.02
N GLY A 174 3.56 -5.81 -16.92
CA GLY A 174 2.64 -5.52 -18.03
C GLY A 174 1.32 -4.86 -17.61
N LYS A 175 1.26 -4.28 -16.40
CA LYS A 175 0.11 -3.54 -15.88
C LYS A 175 0.29 -2.03 -15.99
N ARG A 176 -0.84 -1.33 -15.96
CA ARG A 176 -0.95 0.12 -15.90
C ARG A 176 -1.35 0.54 -14.50
N THR A 177 -0.77 1.64 -14.04
CA THR A 177 -1.08 2.20 -12.74
C THR A 177 -2.41 2.95 -12.79
N ALA A 178 -3.22 2.80 -11.75
CA ALA A 178 -4.31 3.70 -11.40
C ALA A 178 -4.08 4.28 -10.00
N VAL A 179 -4.51 5.50 -9.75
CA VAL A 179 -4.27 6.23 -8.49
C VAL A 179 -5.43 7.17 -8.17
N TRP A 180 -5.55 7.56 -6.90
CA TRP A 180 -6.39 8.69 -6.52
C TRP A 180 -5.83 10.00 -7.07
N ASN A 181 -6.72 10.97 -7.32
CA ASN A 181 -6.38 12.23 -8.00
C ASN A 181 -5.23 13.00 -7.32
N GLU A 182 -5.16 12.93 -5.99
CA GLU A 182 -4.16 13.55 -5.13
C GLU A 182 -2.73 13.14 -5.50
N ALA A 183 -2.54 11.89 -5.94
CA ALA A 183 -1.25 11.34 -6.30
C ALA A 183 -0.68 11.92 -7.61
N VAL A 184 -1.51 12.60 -8.41
CA VAL A 184 -1.14 13.10 -9.73
C VAL A 184 -1.07 14.62 -9.72
N ARG A 185 0.15 15.17 -9.60
CA ARG A 185 0.37 16.63 -9.74
C ARG A 185 0.93 17.01 -11.10
N THR A 186 2.01 16.36 -11.55
CA THR A 186 2.69 16.64 -12.84
C THR A 186 3.53 15.43 -13.31
N GLY A 187 4.10 15.48 -14.53
CA GLY A 187 5.16 14.55 -14.95
C GLY A 187 4.71 13.32 -15.77
N ASN A 188 5.55 12.27 -15.78
CA ASN A 188 5.27 11.04 -16.55
C ASN A 188 4.13 10.23 -15.95
N LEU A 189 4.01 10.23 -14.61
CA LEU A 189 2.92 9.55 -13.91
C LEU A 189 1.55 10.07 -14.38
N SER A 190 1.41 11.36 -14.67
CA SER A 190 0.13 11.94 -15.12
C SER A 190 -0.29 11.57 -16.55
N ARG A 191 0.64 11.05 -17.36
CA ARG A 191 0.36 10.68 -18.77
C ARG A 191 0.03 9.20 -18.93
N ASP A 192 0.62 8.35 -18.08
CA ASP A 192 0.52 6.90 -18.21
C ASP A 192 -0.53 6.28 -17.27
N THR A 193 -0.92 7.02 -16.23
CA THR A 193 -1.81 6.58 -15.14
C THR A 193 -3.26 7.00 -15.39
N ARG A 194 -4.21 6.16 -14.96
CA ARG A 194 -5.63 6.52 -14.93
C ARG A 194 -5.98 7.06 -13.54
N VAL A 195 -6.59 8.26 -13.52
CA VAL A 195 -7.25 8.87 -12.37
C VAL A 195 -8.75 8.54 -12.43
#